data_AF-A0A443SM72-F1
#
_entry.id   AF-A0A443SM72-F1
#
_cell.length_a   1.000
_cell.length_b   1.000
_cell.length_c   1.000
_cell.angle_alpha   90.00
_cell.angle_beta   90.00
_cell.angle_gamma   90.00
#
_symmetry.space_group_name_H-M   'P 1'
#
loop_
_entity.id
_entity.type
_entity.pdbx_description
1 polymer ?
#
loop_
_entity_poly.entity_id
_entity_poly.type
_entity_poly.pdbx_seq_one_letter_code
_entity_poly.pdbx_strand_id
1 'polypeptide(L)'
;MNTYYHGPIKDSPFVLGISLPDPYGTCRISGQIEVKIGGTNHSHYFEGDNWRVHPDWVYCNDDSQNFVYGVTYKTPEEGILLILDKLSKASNSIRWKASSLNPQKSQGRSLICK
;
A
#
# COMPACT_ATOMS: atom_id res chain seq x y z
N MET A 1 -2.54 -2.79 -29.77
CA MET A 1 -3.33 -4.06 -29.76
C MET A 1 -2.93 -4.80 -28.49
N ASN A 2 -3.86 -5.28 -27.65
CA ASN A 2 -3.45 -5.80 -26.33
C ASN A 2 -2.58 -7.06 -26.45
N THR A 3 -1.56 -7.17 -25.59
CA THR A 3 -0.71 -8.36 -25.47
C THR A 3 -1.23 -9.24 -24.33
N TYR A 4 -1.32 -10.55 -24.57
CA TYR A 4 -1.87 -11.51 -23.60
C TYR A 4 -0.81 -12.56 -23.24
N TYR A 5 -0.63 -12.80 -21.95
CA TYR A 5 0.24 -13.83 -21.38
C TYR A 5 -0.59 -14.78 -20.54
N HIS A 6 -0.28 -16.08 -20.54
CA HIS A 6 -0.97 -17.04 -19.67
C HIS A 6 -0.05 -18.19 -19.24
N GLY A 7 -0.33 -18.80 -18.09
CA GLY A 7 0.42 -19.95 -17.58
C GLY A 7 -0.29 -20.71 -16.45
N PRO A 8 -0.03 -22.02 -16.31
CA PRO A 8 -0.65 -22.83 -15.27
C PRO A 8 -0.10 -22.49 -13.88
N ILE A 9 -0.95 -22.56 -12.87
CA ILE A 9 -0.53 -22.50 -11.46
C ILE A 9 -0.22 -23.93 -11.01
N LYS A 10 1.00 -24.17 -10.51
CA LYS A 10 1.41 -25.51 -10.07
C LYS A 10 0.48 -26.01 -8.95
N ASP A 11 0.16 -27.31 -9.00
CA ASP A 11 -0.68 -28.00 -8.00
C ASP A 11 -2.10 -27.42 -7.87
N SER A 12 -2.61 -26.78 -8.94
CA SER A 12 -3.93 -26.18 -9.01
C SER A 12 -4.56 -26.37 -10.40
N PRO A 13 -5.89 -26.56 -10.52
CA PRO A 13 -6.56 -26.62 -11.83
C PRO A 13 -6.72 -25.25 -12.51
N PHE A 14 -6.20 -24.16 -11.91
CA PHE A 14 -6.35 -22.80 -12.42
C PHE A 14 -5.19 -22.37 -13.34
N VAL A 15 -5.50 -21.50 -14.30
CA VAL A 15 -4.55 -20.83 -15.20
C VAL A 15 -4.60 -19.33 -14.95
N LEU A 16 -3.45 -18.69 -14.80
CA LEU A 16 -3.34 -17.24 -14.66
C LEU A 16 -3.15 -16.62 -16.05
N GLY A 17 -3.97 -15.63 -16.38
CA GLY A 17 -3.83 -14.80 -17.58
C GLY A 17 -3.59 -13.34 -17.22
N ILE A 18 -2.76 -12.65 -18.00
CA ILE A 18 -2.44 -11.23 -17.87
C ILE A 18 -2.57 -10.58 -19.24
N SER A 19 -3.32 -9.48 -19.32
CA SER A 19 -3.39 -8.64 -20.52
C SER A 19 -2.69 -7.31 -20.26
N LEU A 20 -1.68 -6.99 -21.07
CA LEU A 20 -1.03 -5.69 -21.08
C LEU A 20 -1.52 -4.89 -22.29
N PRO A 21 -1.94 -3.64 -22.11
CA PRO A 21 -2.23 -2.76 -23.22
C PRO A 21 -0.95 -2.44 -24.02
N ASP A 22 -1.12 -1.83 -25.19
CA ASP A 22 -0.03 -1.47 -26.12
C ASP A 22 -0.38 -0.08 -26.66
N PRO A 23 0.51 0.94 -26.51
CA PRO A 23 1.96 0.84 -26.27
C PRO A 23 2.45 0.91 -24.81
N TYR A 24 1.57 0.90 -23.80
CA TYR A 24 1.95 1.09 -22.40
C TYR A 24 1.73 -0.16 -21.54
N GLY A 25 2.52 -0.34 -20.47
CA GLY A 25 2.36 -1.43 -19.49
C GLY A 25 3.45 -2.50 -19.52
N THR A 26 4.36 -2.46 -20.49
CA THR A 26 5.57 -3.30 -20.52
C THR A 26 6.69 -2.77 -19.62
N CYS A 27 6.67 -1.48 -19.29
CA CYS A 27 7.61 -0.86 -18.36
C CYS A 27 6.88 -0.35 -17.12
N ARG A 28 7.55 -0.46 -15.95
CA ARG A 28 7.09 0.12 -14.68
C ARG A 28 8.06 1.21 -14.27
N ILE A 29 7.53 2.32 -13.77
CA ILE A 29 8.34 3.36 -13.12
C ILE A 29 8.69 2.86 -11.72
N SER A 30 9.99 2.80 -11.44
CA SER A 30 10.49 2.59 -10.07
C SER A 30 10.55 3.95 -9.37
N GLY A 31 9.83 4.08 -8.26
CA GLY A 31 9.87 5.32 -7.46
C GLY A 31 11.28 5.58 -6.97
N GLN A 32 11.84 6.76 -7.27
CA GLN A 32 13.21 7.13 -6.88
C GLN A 32 13.30 7.68 -5.45
N ILE A 33 12.18 8.15 -4.88
CA ILE A 33 12.13 8.77 -3.56
C ILE A 33 11.22 7.93 -2.68
N GLU A 34 11.83 7.16 -1.79
CA GLU A 34 11.13 6.64 -0.62
C GLU A 34 11.03 7.73 0.43
N VAL A 35 9.84 7.87 1.03
CA VAL A 35 9.62 8.73 2.18
C VAL A 35 10.44 8.17 3.35
N LYS A 36 11.66 8.66 3.53
CA LYS A 36 12.54 8.24 4.63
C LYS A 36 11.90 8.70 5.94
N ILE A 37 11.69 7.75 6.86
CA ILE A 37 11.28 8.05 8.24
C ILE A 37 12.42 8.85 8.87
N GLY A 38 12.23 10.15 9.06
CA GLY A 38 13.26 11.02 9.62
C GLY A 38 12.92 12.51 9.52
N GLY A 39 12.12 13.01 10.47
CA GLY A 39 12.10 14.42 10.88
C GLY A 39 11.36 15.43 9.97
N THR A 40 11.05 15.09 8.72
CA THR A 40 10.27 15.97 7.84
C THR A 40 8.78 15.65 7.93
N ASN A 41 7.96 16.67 8.19
CA ASN A 41 6.51 16.56 8.11
C ASN A 41 6.15 16.43 6.64
N HIS A 42 5.67 15.27 6.19
CA HIS A 42 5.27 15.04 4.78
C HIS A 42 3.81 15.41 4.53
N SER A 43 3.04 15.77 5.57
CA SER A 43 1.63 16.17 5.44
C SER A 43 1.46 17.45 4.64
N HIS A 44 2.50 18.29 4.50
CA HIS A 44 2.44 19.52 3.70
C HIS A 44 2.18 19.26 2.21
N TYR A 45 2.56 18.08 1.69
CA TYR A 45 2.24 17.69 0.31
C TYR A 45 0.74 17.37 0.10
N PHE A 46 0.01 17.18 1.20
CA PHE A 46 -1.40 16.76 1.23
C PHE A 46 -2.28 17.89 1.79
N GLU A 47 -1.86 19.14 1.65
CA GLU A 47 -2.63 20.32 2.04
C GLU A 47 -3.61 20.75 0.95
N GLY A 48 -4.78 21.24 1.36
CA GLY A 48 -5.86 21.64 0.47
C GLY A 48 -6.56 20.46 -0.22
N ASP A 49 -7.36 20.77 -1.25
CA ASP A 49 -8.26 19.81 -1.91
C ASP A 49 -7.80 19.38 -3.32
N ASN A 50 -6.58 19.76 -3.73
CA ASN A 50 -6.05 19.51 -5.09
C ASN A 50 -5.33 18.15 -5.25
N TRP A 51 -5.62 17.20 -4.38
CA TRP A 51 -5.11 15.84 -4.43
C TRP A 51 -6.23 14.85 -4.13
N ARG A 52 -6.09 13.63 -4.64
CA ARG A 52 -7.03 12.53 -4.41
C ARG A 52 -6.26 11.25 -4.22
N VAL A 53 -6.86 10.33 -3.46
CA VAL A 53 -6.34 8.99 -3.25
C VAL A 53 -7.23 8.02 -3.99
N HIS A 54 -6.63 7.02 -4.62
CA HIS A 54 -7.42 5.98 -5.28
C HIS A 54 -8.24 5.22 -4.23
N PRO A 55 -9.58 5.12 -4.36
CA PRO A 55 -10.45 4.60 -3.32
C PRO A 55 -10.18 3.13 -2.98
N ASP A 56 -9.76 2.35 -3.97
CA ASP A 56 -9.53 0.91 -3.79
C ASP A 56 -8.09 0.54 -3.38
N TRP A 57 -7.17 1.50 -3.29
CA TRP A 57 -5.76 1.19 -2.98
C TRP A 57 -5.52 1.12 -1.49
N VAL A 58 -4.88 0.04 -1.06
CA VAL A 58 -4.48 -0.16 0.34
C VAL A 58 -3.00 0.18 0.48
N TYR A 59 -2.70 1.29 1.15
CA TYR A 59 -1.33 1.78 1.34
C TYR A 59 -0.65 1.23 2.60
N CYS A 60 -1.28 1.35 3.77
CA CYS A 60 -0.79 0.76 5.00
C CYS A 60 -1.95 0.25 5.86
N ASN A 61 -1.83 -0.97 6.37
CA ASN A 61 -2.82 -1.57 7.26
C ASN A 61 -2.31 -1.55 8.69
N ASP A 62 -3.11 -0.95 9.57
CA ASP A 62 -2.94 -1.08 11.01
C ASP A 62 -3.65 -2.36 11.45
N ASP A 63 -2.90 -3.47 11.50
CA ASP A 63 -3.37 -4.76 12.02
C ASP A 63 -3.92 -4.66 13.45
N SER A 64 -3.64 -3.57 14.19
CA SER A 64 -4.09 -3.42 15.57
C SER A 64 -5.48 -2.79 15.74
N GLN A 65 -6.05 -2.14 14.73
CA GLN A 65 -7.31 -1.37 14.92
C GLN A 65 -8.42 -1.66 13.92
N ASN A 66 -8.14 -2.16 12.71
CA ASN A 66 -9.22 -2.47 11.76
C ASN A 66 -10.02 -3.73 12.11
N PHE A 67 -9.45 -4.65 12.90
CA PHE A 67 -10.17 -5.86 13.31
C PHE A 67 -10.93 -5.69 14.64
N VAL A 68 -10.58 -4.72 15.48
CA VAL A 68 -11.10 -4.61 16.87
C VAL A 68 -11.86 -3.31 17.16
N TYR A 69 -11.52 -2.17 16.52
CA TYR A 69 -12.12 -0.87 16.86
C TYR A 69 -12.78 -0.13 15.69
N GLY A 70 -12.84 -0.72 14.49
CA GLY A 70 -13.61 -0.15 13.39
C GLY A 70 -13.24 1.30 13.05
N VAL A 71 -11.93 1.64 13.06
CA VAL A 71 -11.49 2.96 12.58
C VAL A 71 -11.64 2.99 11.06
N THR A 72 -12.85 3.28 10.64
CA THR A 72 -13.27 3.51 9.26
C THR A 72 -13.08 4.99 8.99
N TYR A 73 -11.95 5.35 8.38
CA TYR A 73 -11.85 6.65 7.73
C TYR A 73 -12.96 6.72 6.66
N LYS A 74 -13.63 7.88 6.56
CA LYS A 74 -14.76 8.04 5.63
C LYS A 74 -14.28 8.15 4.20
N THR A 75 -13.06 8.66 4.03
CA THR A 75 -12.42 8.85 2.73
C THR A 75 -10.99 8.30 2.74
N PRO A 76 -10.48 7.84 1.59
CA PRO A 76 -9.10 7.36 1.49
C PRO A 76 -8.08 8.48 1.80
N GLU A 77 -8.42 9.74 1.58
CA GLU A 77 -7.62 10.92 1.96
C GLU A 77 -7.41 11.03 3.48
N GLU A 78 -8.49 10.86 4.27
CA GLU A 78 -8.40 10.85 5.74
C GLU A 78 -7.49 9.72 6.23
N GLY A 79 -7.53 8.57 5.57
CA GLY A 79 -6.66 7.42 5.86
C GLY A 79 -5.17 7.75 5.71
N ILE A 80 -4.80 8.44 4.62
CA ILE A 80 -3.41 8.85 4.39
C ILE A 80 -2.93 9.84 5.46
N LEU A 81 -3.73 10.86 5.78
CA LEU A 81 -3.37 11.85 6.81
C LEU A 81 -3.18 11.22 8.19
N LEU A 82 -4.04 10.25 8.55
CA LEU A 82 -3.92 9.49 9.79
C LEU A 82 -2.61 8.68 9.84
N ILE A 83 -2.23 8.05 8.73
CA ILE A 83 -0.98 7.31 8.63
C ILE A 83 0.22 8.26 8.78
N LEU A 84 0.23 9.39 8.07
CA LEU A 84 1.31 10.38 8.14
C LEU A 84 1.47 10.97 9.54
N ASP A 85 0.37 11.28 10.22
CA ASP A 85 0.38 11.72 11.61
C ASP A 85 1.00 10.66 12.55
N LYS A 86 0.60 9.39 12.40
CA LYS A 86 1.20 8.27 13.15
C LYS A 86 2.69 8.10 12.84
N LEU A 87 3.10 8.22 11.57
CA LEU A 87 4.50 8.16 11.15
C LEU A 87 5.32 9.27 11.79
N SER A 88 4.77 10.48 11.90
CA SER A 88 5.43 11.63 12.52
C SER A 88 5.63 11.46 14.04
N LYS A 89 4.67 10.84 14.72
CA LYS A 89 4.65 10.69 16.20
C LYS A 89 5.36 9.45 16.71
N ALA A 90 5.36 8.37 15.92
CA ALA A 90 5.76 7.04 16.37
C ALA A 90 6.85 6.43 15.46
N SER A 91 7.86 7.21 15.11
CA SER A 91 9.02 6.81 14.27
C SER A 91 9.66 5.46 14.64
N ASN A 92 9.51 4.99 15.88
CA ASN A 92 10.11 3.75 16.39
C ASN A 92 9.17 2.51 16.38
N SER A 93 7.87 2.65 16.04
CA SER A 93 6.89 1.53 16.07
C SER A 93 6.52 0.96 14.69
N ILE A 94 7.05 1.55 13.61
CA ILE A 94 6.74 1.17 12.23
C ILE A 94 7.72 0.11 11.76
N ARG A 95 7.21 -1.03 11.30
CA ARG A 95 8.01 -2.08 10.67
C ARG A 95 7.64 -2.18 9.21
N TRP A 96 8.46 -1.57 8.34
CA TRP A 96 8.41 -1.86 6.91
C TRP A 96 8.77 -3.33 6.69
N LYS A 97 7.84 -4.10 6.12
CA LYS A 97 8.12 -5.47 5.72
C LYS A 97 8.19 -5.51 4.20
N ALA A 98 9.33 -5.95 3.69
CA ALA A 98 9.47 -6.25 2.27
C ALA A 98 8.35 -7.21 1.83
N SER A 99 7.90 -7.05 0.59
CA SER A 99 6.89 -7.92 0.00
C SER A 99 7.30 -9.39 0.17
N SER A 100 6.52 -10.12 0.98
CA SER A 100 6.73 -11.54 1.27
C SER A 100 5.88 -12.39 0.35
N LEU A 101 6.47 -13.46 -0.20
CA LEU A 101 5.73 -14.49 -0.93
C LEU A 101 4.86 -15.37 -0.01
N ASN A 102 5.08 -15.30 1.31
CA ASN A 102 4.34 -16.07 2.30
C ASN A 102 3.28 -15.22 3.02
N PRO A 103 2.10 -15.79 3.33
CA PRO A 103 1.06 -15.12 4.11
C PRO A 103 1.57 -14.73 5.50
N GLN A 104 1.13 -13.58 5.99
CA GLN A 104 1.58 -13.03 7.26
C GLN A 104 1.05 -13.86 8.44
N LYS A 105 1.93 -14.18 9.39
CA LYS A 105 1.52 -14.63 10.73
C LYS A 105 1.25 -13.40 11.59
N SER A 106 0.09 -13.32 12.24
CA SER A 106 -0.30 -12.18 13.07
C SER A 106 0.69 -11.99 14.23
N GLN A 107 1.51 -10.96 14.16
CA GLN A 107 2.29 -10.48 15.30
C GLN A 107 1.72 -9.13 15.71
N GLY A 108 1.09 -9.11 16.88
CA GLY A 108 0.36 -7.94 17.38
C GLY A 108 1.22 -6.69 17.52
N ARG A 109 0.52 -5.54 17.45
CA ARG A 109 0.96 -4.17 17.80
C ARG A 109 1.92 -3.41 16.87
N SER A 110 2.11 -3.83 15.61
CA SER A 110 2.92 -3.05 14.65
C SER A 110 2.12 -2.69 13.40
N LEU A 111 2.25 -1.42 12.96
CA LEU A 111 1.77 -0.96 11.65
C LEU A 111 2.56 -1.69 10.55
N ILE A 112 1.86 -2.38 9.66
CA ILE A 112 2.47 -3.08 8.52
C ILE A 112 2.18 -2.29 7.26
N CYS A 113 3.19 -1.59 6.76
CA CYS A 113 3.14 -0.87 5.51
C CYS A 113 3.89 -1.67 4.42
N LYS A 114 3.35 -1.67 3.20
CA LYS A 114 3.92 -2.34 2.01
C LYS A 114 4.59 -1.35 1.07
#